data_AF-A0A6A5ZHS6-F1
#
_entry.id   AF-A0A6A5ZHS6-F1
#
_cell.length_a   1.000
_cell.length_b   1.000
_cell.length_c   1.000
_cell.angle_alpha   90.00
_cell.angle_beta   90.00
_cell.angle_gamma   90.00
#
_symmetry.space_group_name_H-M   'P 1'
#
loop_
_entity.id
_entity.type
_entity.pdbx_description
1 polymer ?
#
loop_
_entity_poly.entity_id
_entity_poly.type
_entity_poly.pdbx_seq_one_letter_code
_entity_poly.pdbx_strand_id
1 'polypeptide(L)'
;MASLNRLPDELILQIASHVRESDNDSSSGLFNLSLVSRKLRQVAQEVLYKSLWLTQPKGHNRMRVGQLIRTMIERPDLGESVLRLRIETIFEAVGHTYECQQKITSVYRSKCRQEHDNCHDGCICGWEKIEQILVRNFKKRPHLVQILDSCCECRIYESRLVQLLLLLLPSLESLSILPFCVDWRLKDILIPQRMHLDDDVIFPTYPAEKTAGKVVDHSSPSMLNQIRSIYTHRPLPWSIMRITTLKNVEVALLSVYKGSDQDWINTKVLGQPQPLPNIETFVITIEGRIHGKICHRETIFQYYKTLMGQLPSLKHATIRVRVADDAFRERRPAPLIFPPVSYISFARLLDCVNSPNLETLVIDPTNVVSGLTGDGFTSSSFHRFPKLKTLSIYCLHQLR
;
A
#
# COMPACT_ATOMS: atom_id res chain seq x y z
N MET A 1 -24.94 4.29 40.10
CA MET A 1 -24.29 4.23 38.77
C MET A 1 -23.38 3.01 38.74
N ALA A 2 -23.55 2.11 37.76
CA ALA A 2 -22.65 0.97 37.61
C ALA A 2 -21.26 1.48 37.21
N SER A 3 -20.23 1.13 37.98
CA SER A 3 -18.86 1.49 37.64
C SER A 3 -18.40 0.65 36.45
N LEU A 4 -17.82 1.29 35.42
CA LEU A 4 -17.31 0.64 34.21
C LEU A 4 -16.35 -0.53 34.53
N ASN A 5 -15.62 -0.44 35.65
CA ASN A 5 -14.68 -1.46 36.09
C ASN A 5 -15.34 -2.79 36.54
N ARG A 6 -16.65 -2.79 36.81
CA ARG A 6 -17.41 -3.99 37.20
C ARG A 6 -18.02 -4.73 36.02
N LEU A 7 -17.92 -4.20 34.81
CA LEU A 7 -18.41 -4.89 33.62
C LEU A 7 -17.49 -6.07 33.27
N PRO A 8 -18.05 -7.18 32.75
CA PRO A 8 -17.32 -8.23 32.07
C PRO A 8 -16.52 -7.66 30.88
N ASP A 9 -15.40 -8.29 30.56
CA ASP A 9 -14.48 -7.79 29.53
C ASP A 9 -15.14 -7.82 28.13
N GLU A 10 -16.10 -8.72 27.89
CA GLU A 10 -16.88 -8.79 26.65
C GLU A 10 -17.74 -7.55 26.44
N LEU A 11 -18.40 -7.05 27.50
CA LEU A 11 -19.19 -5.82 27.42
C LEU A 11 -18.29 -4.59 27.25
N ILE A 12 -17.12 -4.59 27.89
CA ILE A 12 -16.13 -3.54 27.72
C ILE A 12 -15.60 -3.53 26.28
N LEU A 13 -15.31 -4.71 25.71
CA LEU A 13 -14.92 -4.88 24.31
C LEU A 13 -15.99 -4.35 23.36
N GLN A 14 -17.26 -4.66 23.62
CA GLN A 14 -18.38 -4.16 22.83
C GLN A 14 -18.48 -2.63 22.91
N ILE A 15 -18.44 -2.05 24.11
CA ILE A 15 -18.44 -0.59 24.31
C ILE A 15 -17.25 0.05 23.59
N ALA A 16 -16.05 -0.50 23.77
CA ALA A 16 -14.82 -0.06 23.12
C ALA A 16 -14.95 -0.07 21.58
N SER A 17 -15.58 -1.11 21.01
CA SER A 17 -15.79 -1.19 19.56
C SER A 17 -16.71 -0.09 19.03
N HIS A 18 -17.66 0.40 19.83
CA HIS A 18 -18.62 1.46 19.48
C HIS A 18 -18.11 2.89 19.77
N VAL A 19 -17.05 3.06 20.56
CA VAL A 19 -16.43 4.38 20.81
C VAL A 19 -15.70 4.93 19.55
N ARG A 20 -15.69 4.17 18.45
CA ARG A 20 -15.00 4.48 17.19
C ARG A 20 -15.90 5.17 16.15
N GLU A 21 -16.47 6.34 16.42
CA GLU A 21 -17.41 6.92 15.43
C GLU A 21 -17.40 8.47 15.41
N SER A 22 -16.21 9.07 15.27
CA SER A 22 -16.10 10.40 14.69
C SER A 22 -15.07 10.39 13.57
N ASP A 23 -15.50 10.77 12.37
CA ASP A 23 -14.99 10.35 11.05
C ASP A 23 -13.52 10.63 10.71
N ASN A 24 -12.70 11.22 11.58
CA ASN A 24 -11.32 11.56 11.23
C ASN A 24 -10.24 11.12 12.23
N ASP A 25 -10.60 10.62 13.42
CA ASP A 25 -9.59 10.11 14.36
C ASP A 25 -10.15 9.04 15.30
N SER A 26 -10.59 7.93 14.70
CA SER A 26 -11.17 6.76 15.37
C SER A 26 -10.24 6.07 16.39
N SER A 27 -8.99 6.53 16.50
CA SER A 27 -8.01 6.02 17.46
C SER A 27 -8.06 6.75 18.81
N SER A 28 -8.54 8.00 18.84
CA SER A 28 -8.42 8.89 19.99
C SER A 28 -9.19 8.42 21.24
N GLY A 29 -10.46 8.02 21.09
CA GLY A 29 -11.29 7.59 22.23
C GLY A 29 -10.76 6.33 22.92
N LEU A 30 -10.40 5.31 22.14
CA LEU A 30 -9.82 4.07 22.66
C LEU A 30 -8.43 4.26 23.23
N PHE A 31 -7.61 5.08 22.58
CA PHE A 31 -6.29 5.44 23.10
C PHE A 31 -6.42 6.13 24.45
N ASN A 32 -7.29 7.13 24.57
CA ASN A 32 -7.56 7.81 25.83
C ASN A 32 -8.06 6.84 26.92
N LEU A 33 -8.96 5.92 26.58
CA LEU A 33 -9.41 4.88 27.52
C LEU A 33 -8.27 3.98 28.00
N SER A 34 -7.34 3.61 27.12
CA SER A 34 -6.17 2.79 27.45
C SER A 34 -5.18 3.47 28.41
N LEU A 35 -5.18 4.81 28.43
CA LEU A 35 -4.36 5.62 29.32
C LEU A 35 -4.97 5.74 30.71
N VAL A 36 -6.30 5.86 30.81
CA VAL A 36 -7.00 6.21 32.05
C VAL A 36 -7.23 5.00 32.98
N SER A 37 -7.31 3.76 32.45
CA SER A 37 -7.54 2.57 33.29
C SER A 37 -6.64 1.40 32.90
N ARG A 38 -5.97 0.81 33.90
CA ARG A 38 -5.17 -0.42 33.72
C ARG A 38 -6.02 -1.61 33.28
N LYS A 39 -7.25 -1.73 33.78
CA LYS A 39 -8.18 -2.81 33.38
C LYS A 39 -8.60 -2.64 31.91
N LEU A 40 -8.91 -1.41 31.51
CA LEU A 40 -9.32 -1.13 30.13
C LEU A 40 -8.15 -1.17 29.14
N ARG A 41 -6.91 -1.07 29.63
CA ARG A 41 -5.72 -1.06 28.77
C ARG A 41 -5.58 -2.32 27.94
N GLN A 42 -5.74 -3.51 28.53
CA GLN A 42 -5.55 -4.77 27.79
C GLN A 42 -6.60 -4.90 26.68
N VAL A 43 -7.87 -4.71 27.04
CA VAL A 43 -9.01 -4.70 26.09
C VAL A 43 -8.83 -3.65 25.00
N ALA A 44 -8.45 -2.42 25.36
CA ALA A 44 -8.23 -1.36 24.40
C ALA A 44 -7.05 -1.66 23.48
N GLN A 45 -5.96 -2.24 23.99
CA GLN A 45 -4.81 -2.66 23.18
C GLN A 45 -5.24 -3.73 22.16
N GLU A 46 -5.94 -4.77 22.57
CA GLU A 46 -6.43 -5.81 21.66
C GLU A 46 -7.28 -5.21 20.52
N VAL A 47 -8.19 -4.28 20.82
CA VAL A 47 -9.03 -3.62 19.80
C VAL A 47 -8.22 -2.66 18.93
N LEU A 48 -7.28 -1.92 19.51
CA LEU A 48 -6.43 -0.95 18.79
C LEU A 48 -5.47 -1.66 17.81
N TYR A 49 -4.83 -2.75 18.24
CA TYR A 49 -3.85 -3.47 17.42
C TYR A 49 -4.50 -4.39 16.37
N LYS A 50 -5.77 -4.77 16.52
CA LYS A 50 -6.49 -5.56 15.51
C LYS A 50 -6.54 -4.90 14.13
N SER A 51 -6.62 -3.57 14.08
CA SER A 51 -6.67 -2.79 12.84
C SER A 51 -5.80 -1.55 12.97
N LEU A 52 -4.57 -1.65 12.48
CA LEU A 52 -3.58 -0.59 12.56
C LEU A 52 -3.70 0.36 11.36
N TRP A 53 -3.69 1.65 11.63
CA TRP A 53 -3.59 2.69 10.61
C TRP A 53 -2.44 3.62 10.92
N LEU A 54 -1.36 3.47 10.15
CA LEU A 54 -0.23 4.38 10.16
C LEU A 54 -0.46 5.41 9.06
N THR A 55 -1.11 6.53 9.42
CA THR A 55 -1.34 7.68 8.52
C THR A 55 -0.02 8.39 8.17
N GLN A 56 -0.02 9.44 7.36
CA GLN A 56 1.16 10.27 7.11
C GLN A 56 1.72 10.94 8.38
N PRO A 57 3.05 11.14 8.47
CA PRO A 57 3.65 11.80 9.61
C PRO A 57 3.35 13.28 9.51
N LYS A 58 2.56 13.80 10.45
CA LYS A 58 2.49 15.24 10.67
C LYS A 58 3.78 15.66 11.39
N GLY A 59 4.61 16.46 10.71
CA GLY A 59 5.87 16.99 11.26
C GLY A 59 7.01 15.97 11.34
N HIS A 60 7.86 16.08 12.37
CA HIS A 60 9.10 15.31 12.52
C HIS A 60 8.90 13.84 12.95
N ASN A 61 7.66 13.37 13.14
CA ASN A 61 7.39 12.02 13.65
C ASN A 61 7.48 10.92 12.56
N ARG A 62 8.66 10.82 11.93
CA ARG A 62 8.98 9.92 10.81
C ARG A 62 9.17 8.45 11.21
N MET A 63 8.98 8.11 12.48
CA MET A 63 9.44 6.84 13.05
C MET A 63 8.34 5.89 13.47
N ARG A 64 7.12 6.10 12.98
CA ARG A 64 5.94 5.37 13.43
C ARG A 64 6.02 3.89 13.07
N VAL A 65 6.51 3.56 11.88
CA VAL A 65 6.77 2.16 11.48
C VAL A 65 7.82 1.54 12.39
N GLY A 66 8.92 2.25 12.68
CA GLY A 66 9.97 1.76 13.57
C GLY A 66 9.51 1.57 15.03
N GLN A 67 8.71 2.50 15.56
CA GLN A 67 8.10 2.39 16.90
C GLN A 67 7.13 1.20 16.96
N LEU A 68 6.36 0.98 15.89
CA LEU A 68 5.48 -0.16 15.79
C LEU A 68 6.28 -1.47 15.76
N ILE A 69 7.33 -1.56 14.92
CA ILE A 69 8.22 -2.73 14.88
C ILE A 69 8.81 -3.03 16.25
N ARG A 70 9.32 -2.00 16.94
CA ARG A 70 9.79 -2.14 18.32
C ARG A 70 8.71 -2.75 19.21
N THR A 71 7.49 -2.23 19.13
CA THR A 71 6.35 -2.74 19.90
C THR A 71 6.05 -4.20 19.55
N MET A 72 6.03 -4.56 18.27
CA MET A 72 5.78 -5.94 17.83
C MET A 72 6.88 -6.92 18.28
N ILE A 73 8.12 -6.45 18.43
CA ILE A 73 9.22 -7.25 18.96
C ILE A 73 9.12 -7.42 20.48
N GLU A 74 8.80 -6.36 21.20
CA GLU A 74 8.66 -6.38 22.67
C GLU A 74 7.36 -7.09 23.10
N ARG A 75 6.33 -7.11 22.24
CA ARG A 75 4.99 -7.67 22.48
C ARG A 75 4.52 -8.47 21.25
N PRO A 76 5.07 -9.68 21.03
CA PRO A 76 4.71 -10.51 19.88
C PRO A 76 3.23 -10.93 19.90
N ASP A 77 2.62 -11.02 21.09
CA ASP A 77 1.19 -11.26 21.28
C ASP A 77 0.33 -10.20 20.56
N LEU A 78 0.77 -8.94 20.55
CA LEU A 78 0.08 -7.88 19.80
C LEU A 78 0.25 -8.08 18.29
N GLY A 79 1.40 -8.55 17.82
CA GLY A 79 1.65 -8.85 16.40
C GLY A 79 0.73 -9.95 15.87
N GLU A 80 0.48 -10.97 16.68
CA GLU A 80 -0.48 -12.05 16.36
C GLU A 80 -1.94 -11.57 16.32
N SER A 81 -2.26 -10.46 16.98
CA SER A 81 -3.62 -9.89 16.98
C SER A 81 -3.92 -8.99 15.78
N VAL A 82 -2.90 -8.55 15.02
CA VAL A 82 -3.08 -7.62 13.90
C VAL A 82 -3.68 -8.33 12.70
N LEU A 83 -4.94 -8.02 12.38
CA LEU A 83 -5.63 -8.57 11.20
C LEU A 83 -5.62 -7.61 10.01
N ARG A 84 -5.56 -6.30 10.28
CA ARG A 84 -5.58 -5.27 9.24
C ARG A 84 -4.47 -4.26 9.46
N LEU A 85 -3.72 -3.97 8.40
CA LEU A 85 -2.68 -2.95 8.40
C LEU A 85 -2.93 -2.00 7.23
N ARG A 86 -3.15 -0.73 7.55
CA ARG A 86 -3.10 0.38 6.60
C ARG A 86 -1.88 1.23 6.88
N ILE A 87 -1.02 1.38 5.90
CA ILE A 87 0.25 2.08 6.04
C ILE A 87 0.43 3.09 4.91
N GLU A 88 0.68 4.33 5.33
CA GLU A 88 0.98 5.46 4.48
C GLU A 88 2.49 5.69 4.54
N THR A 89 3.21 5.18 3.56
CA THR A 89 4.69 5.12 3.58
C THR A 89 5.28 6.23 2.72
N ILE A 90 6.34 6.87 3.21
CA ILE A 90 7.14 7.77 2.38
C ILE A 90 8.16 6.91 1.64
N PHE A 91 8.04 6.88 0.32
CA PHE A 91 8.87 6.04 -0.52
C PHE A 91 10.03 6.78 -1.20
N GLU A 92 10.14 8.09 -0.98
CA GLU A 92 11.32 8.80 -1.43
C GLU A 92 12.54 8.33 -0.66
N ALA A 93 13.71 8.47 -1.30
CA ALA A 93 14.96 8.61 -0.59
C ALA A 93 14.86 9.89 0.25
N VAL A 94 14.12 9.82 1.37
CA VAL A 94 14.23 10.76 2.44
C VAL A 94 15.62 10.50 2.97
N GLY A 95 16.59 11.16 2.36
CA GLY A 95 17.92 11.24 2.92
C GLY A 95 17.69 11.54 4.39
N HIS A 96 18.19 10.67 5.25
CA HIS A 96 18.60 11.11 6.56
C HIS A 96 19.22 12.51 6.38
N THR A 97 18.97 13.45 7.29
CA THR A 97 19.75 14.70 7.26
C THR A 97 21.20 14.31 7.02
N TYR A 98 21.93 15.07 6.18
CA TYR A 98 23.30 14.71 5.78
C TYR A 98 24.15 14.25 6.99
N GLU A 99 23.91 14.86 8.16
CA GLU A 99 24.40 14.49 9.49
C GLU A 99 24.04 13.06 9.95
N CYS A 100 22.79 12.62 9.83
CA CYS A 100 22.37 11.27 10.21
C CYS A 100 22.85 10.21 9.20
N GLN A 101 23.01 10.57 7.92
CA GLN A 101 23.66 9.68 6.95
C GLN A 101 25.16 9.51 7.26
N GLN A 102 25.87 10.60 7.62
CA GLN A 102 27.25 10.51 8.09
C GLN A 102 27.40 9.62 9.34
N LYS A 103 26.48 9.72 10.31
CA LYS A 103 26.47 8.88 11.51
C LYS A 103 26.31 7.38 11.18
N ILE A 104 25.29 7.01 10.40
CA ILE A 104 25.04 5.60 10.02
C ILE A 104 26.23 5.02 9.25
N THR A 105 26.78 5.78 8.29
CA THR A 105 27.92 5.32 7.47
C THR A 105 29.22 5.23 8.28
N SER A 106 29.40 6.10 9.30
CA SER A 106 30.59 6.10 10.17
C SER A 106 30.61 4.97 11.21
N VAL A 107 29.43 4.47 11.63
CA VAL A 107 29.31 3.34 12.57
C VAL A 107 29.56 2.00 11.87
N TYR A 108 29.12 1.84 10.61
CA TYR A 108 29.37 0.62 9.84
C TYR A 108 30.75 0.56 9.16
N ARG A 109 31.42 1.72 8.94
CA ARG A 109 32.80 1.79 8.43
C ARG A 109 33.82 2.05 9.55
N SER A 110 34.00 1.08 10.45
CA SER A 110 35.25 0.71 11.16
C SER A 110 36.27 1.76 11.67
N LYS A 111 35.99 3.08 11.74
CA LYS A 111 36.96 4.09 12.21
C LYS A 111 36.33 5.32 12.90
N CYS A 112 35.23 5.15 13.63
CA CYS A 112 34.71 6.20 14.53
C CYS A 112 34.70 5.72 15.98
N ARG A 113 35.86 5.26 16.47
CA ARG A 113 36.05 4.87 17.88
C ARG A 113 36.93 5.81 18.68
N GLN A 114 37.50 6.87 18.09
CA GLN A 114 38.56 7.61 18.79
C GLN A 114 38.52 9.15 18.79
N GLU A 115 37.72 9.87 18.00
CA GLU A 115 37.89 11.36 17.95
C GLU A 115 36.63 12.25 17.92
N HIS A 116 35.43 11.72 18.14
CA HIS A 116 34.23 12.58 18.21
C HIS A 116 33.37 12.30 19.46
N ASP A 117 33.91 12.65 20.63
CA ASP A 117 33.19 12.67 21.92
C ASP A 117 32.03 13.70 21.98
N ASN A 118 31.89 14.57 20.98
CA ASN A 118 30.82 15.58 20.93
C ASN A 118 29.69 15.29 19.94
N CYS A 119 29.64 14.10 19.32
CA CYS A 119 28.60 13.75 18.35
C CYS A 119 27.42 12.95 18.98
N HIS A 120 27.25 13.05 20.29
CA HIS A 120 26.26 12.31 21.08
C HIS A 120 24.84 12.85 21.05
N ASP A 121 24.56 13.94 20.31
CA ASP A 121 23.18 14.29 19.99
C ASP A 121 22.67 13.32 18.93
N GLY A 122 22.27 12.14 19.40
CA GLY A 122 21.83 10.99 18.62
C GLY A 122 20.88 11.41 17.49
N CYS A 123 20.93 10.68 16.38
CA CYS A 123 20.07 11.01 15.25
C CYS A 123 18.62 11.20 15.74
N ILE A 124 18.03 12.37 15.45
CA ILE A 124 16.69 12.76 15.94
C ILE A 124 15.61 11.77 15.46
N CYS A 125 15.90 11.00 14.40
CA CYS A 125 15.02 9.93 13.99
C CYS A 125 15.06 8.70 14.91
N GLY A 126 15.88 8.61 15.96
CA GLY A 126 15.82 7.49 16.91
C GLY A 126 16.06 6.09 16.30
N TRP A 127 16.57 6.01 15.07
CA TRP A 127 16.84 4.75 14.36
C TRP A 127 17.80 3.87 15.14
N GLU A 128 18.87 4.45 15.67
CA GLU A 128 19.88 3.73 16.46
C GLU A 128 19.25 2.89 17.59
N LYS A 129 18.24 3.43 18.28
CA LYS A 129 17.56 2.69 19.35
C LYS A 129 16.79 1.50 18.81
N ILE A 130 16.18 1.66 17.64
CA ILE A 130 15.41 0.60 16.98
C ILE A 130 16.39 -0.44 16.44
N GLU A 131 17.43 -0.04 15.72
CA GLU A 131 18.51 -0.90 15.25
C GLU A 131 19.14 -1.71 16.39
N GLN A 132 19.45 -1.10 17.54
CA GLN A 132 19.98 -1.82 18.69
C GLN A 132 19.02 -2.92 19.21
N ILE A 133 17.71 -2.63 19.23
CA ILE A 133 16.68 -3.61 19.60
C ILE A 133 16.58 -4.70 18.53
N LEU A 134 16.62 -4.32 17.26
CA LEU A 134 16.60 -5.23 16.11
C LEU A 134 17.80 -6.18 16.16
N VAL A 135 19.02 -5.66 16.26
CA VAL A 135 20.26 -6.44 16.37
C VAL A 135 20.25 -7.34 17.60
N ARG A 136 19.80 -6.87 18.78
CA ARG A 136 19.71 -7.72 19.98
C ARG A 136 18.76 -8.89 19.79
N ASN A 137 17.57 -8.65 19.24
CA ASN A 137 16.54 -9.67 19.10
C ASN A 137 16.77 -10.60 17.90
N PHE A 138 17.38 -10.08 16.83
CA PHE A 138 17.54 -10.78 15.56
C PHE A 138 18.91 -11.44 15.35
N LYS A 139 19.88 -11.27 16.25
CA LYS A 139 21.11 -12.11 16.27
C LYS A 139 20.81 -13.62 16.21
N LYS A 140 19.63 -14.05 16.66
CA LYS A 140 19.18 -15.46 16.63
C LYS A 140 18.43 -15.84 15.33
N ARG A 141 18.19 -14.90 14.41
CA ARG A 141 17.39 -15.07 13.19
C ARG A 141 18.15 -14.51 11.97
N PRO A 142 19.04 -15.29 11.34
CA PRO A 142 19.99 -14.78 10.33
C PRO A 142 19.33 -14.15 9.10
N HIS A 143 18.14 -14.61 8.69
CA HIS A 143 17.39 -14.02 7.57
C HIS A 143 16.91 -12.58 7.87
N LEU A 144 16.61 -12.26 9.14
CA LEU A 144 16.22 -10.91 9.54
C LEU A 144 17.41 -9.98 9.62
N VAL A 145 18.59 -10.50 10.00
CA VAL A 145 19.85 -9.73 9.97
C VAL A 145 20.18 -9.28 8.56
N GLN A 146 20.03 -10.14 7.55
CA GLN A 146 20.24 -9.76 6.14
C GLN A 146 19.31 -8.62 5.70
N ILE A 147 18.04 -8.66 6.10
CA ILE A 147 17.10 -7.58 5.81
C ILE A 147 17.57 -6.29 6.50
N LEU A 148 18.00 -6.35 7.76
CA LEU A 148 18.52 -5.19 8.48
C LEU A 148 19.77 -4.61 7.86
N ASP A 149 20.73 -5.45 7.48
CA ASP A 149 21.95 -5.00 6.82
C ASP A 149 21.60 -4.30 5.49
N SER A 150 20.63 -4.84 4.73
CA SER A 150 20.11 -4.16 3.53
C SER A 150 19.37 -2.86 3.84
N CYS A 151 18.73 -2.72 5.02
CA CYS A 151 18.10 -1.47 5.45
C CYS A 151 19.14 -0.38 5.66
N CYS A 152 20.30 -0.73 6.22
CA CYS A 152 21.39 0.20 6.53
C CYS A 152 22.08 0.72 5.25
N GLU A 153 22.08 -0.06 4.18
CA GLU A 153 22.68 0.31 2.89
C GLU A 153 21.71 1.08 1.97
N CYS A 154 20.39 0.86 2.11
CA CYS A 154 19.40 1.43 1.22
C CYS A 154 18.94 2.84 1.64
N ARG A 155 18.82 3.74 0.66
CA ARG A 155 18.16 5.06 0.85
C ARG A 155 16.64 4.97 1.06
N ILE A 156 16.05 3.77 0.94
CA ILE A 156 14.60 3.52 0.98
C ILE A 156 14.23 2.80 2.28
N TYR A 157 14.53 3.49 3.38
CA TYR A 157 14.45 2.97 4.74
C TYR A 157 13.05 2.51 5.16
N GLU A 158 12.03 3.35 4.94
CA GLU A 158 10.69 3.10 5.48
C GLU A 158 10.06 1.87 4.82
N SER A 159 10.26 1.68 3.52
CA SER A 159 9.77 0.52 2.79
C SER A 159 10.38 -0.80 3.30
N ARG A 160 11.68 -0.81 3.65
CA ARG A 160 12.32 -1.98 4.26
C ARG A 160 11.82 -2.24 5.69
N LEU A 161 11.52 -1.18 6.44
CA LEU A 161 10.82 -1.34 7.71
C LEU A 161 9.43 -1.92 7.53
N VAL A 162 8.68 -1.50 6.52
CA VAL A 162 7.38 -2.12 6.22
C VAL A 162 7.57 -3.61 5.95
N GLN A 163 8.56 -3.97 5.14
CA GLN A 163 8.88 -5.36 4.88
C GLN A 163 9.11 -6.12 6.20
N LEU A 164 9.98 -5.61 7.07
CA LEU A 164 10.23 -6.22 8.39
C LEU A 164 8.98 -6.28 9.26
N LEU A 165 8.16 -5.21 9.27
CA LEU A 165 6.90 -5.16 10.00
C LEU A 165 5.97 -6.28 9.52
N LEU A 166 5.82 -6.48 8.22
CA LEU A 166 5.00 -7.57 7.68
C LEU A 166 5.49 -8.95 8.15
N LEU A 167 6.79 -9.12 8.41
CA LEU A 167 7.33 -10.36 8.97
C LEU A 167 6.91 -10.60 10.44
N LEU A 168 6.51 -9.54 11.14
CA LEU A 168 6.11 -9.58 12.54
C LEU A 168 4.58 -9.71 12.70
N LEU A 169 3.82 -9.77 11.60
CA LEU A 169 2.35 -9.80 11.61
C LEU A 169 1.83 -11.10 10.97
N PRO A 170 1.96 -12.25 11.66
CA PRO A 170 1.63 -13.55 11.07
C PRO A 170 0.13 -13.74 10.77
N SER A 171 -0.75 -13.00 11.44
CA SER A 171 -2.22 -13.10 11.30
C SER A 171 -2.81 -12.07 10.34
N LEU A 172 -1.97 -11.36 9.57
CA LEU A 172 -2.41 -10.27 8.72
C LEU A 172 -3.31 -10.77 7.57
N GLU A 173 -4.57 -10.35 7.57
CA GLU A 173 -5.57 -10.71 6.54
C GLU A 173 -5.78 -9.61 5.50
N SER A 174 -5.60 -8.34 5.89
CA SER A 174 -5.83 -7.18 5.01
C SER A 174 -4.68 -6.19 5.08
N LEU A 175 -4.12 -5.86 3.92
CA LEU A 175 -2.99 -4.95 3.77
C LEU A 175 -3.36 -3.80 2.84
N SER A 176 -3.23 -2.57 3.32
CA SER A 176 -3.42 -1.35 2.54
C SER A 176 -2.13 -0.55 2.53
N ILE A 177 -1.43 -0.49 1.40
CA ILE A 177 -0.19 0.26 1.25
C ILE A 177 -0.44 1.48 0.38
N LEU A 178 -0.23 2.64 0.98
CA LEU A 178 -0.45 3.93 0.37
C LEU A 178 0.90 4.62 0.21
N PRO A 179 1.56 4.49 -0.94
CA PRO A 179 2.78 5.23 -1.21
C PRO A 179 2.49 6.72 -1.24
N PHE A 180 3.24 7.49 -0.45
CA PHE A 180 3.28 8.94 -0.52
C PHE A 180 4.67 9.43 -0.88
N CYS A 181 4.67 10.61 -1.49
CA CYS A 181 5.83 11.34 -1.93
C CYS A 181 5.77 12.72 -1.26
N VAL A 182 6.88 13.20 -0.71
CA VAL A 182 6.96 14.49 -0.03
C VAL A 182 7.75 15.40 -0.95
N ASP A 183 7.07 16.26 -1.72
CA ASP A 183 7.79 17.29 -2.49
C ASP A 183 8.43 18.30 -1.52
N TRP A 184 9.69 18.04 -1.17
CA TRP A 184 10.48 18.85 -0.24
C TRP A 184 10.71 20.29 -0.73
N ARG A 185 10.47 20.57 -2.01
CA ARG A 185 10.57 21.93 -2.57
C ARG A 185 9.35 22.76 -2.25
N LEU A 186 8.18 22.12 -2.09
CA LEU A 186 6.96 22.75 -1.62
C LEU A 186 6.85 22.52 -0.12
N LYS A 187 7.68 23.24 0.65
CA LYS A 187 7.89 23.06 2.11
C LYS A 187 6.62 22.93 2.98
N ASP A 188 5.44 23.26 2.47
CA ASP A 188 4.16 23.16 3.18
C ASP A 188 2.99 22.56 2.37
N ILE A 189 3.23 22.02 1.16
CA ILE A 189 2.18 21.40 0.34
C ILE A 189 2.53 19.95 0.05
N LEU A 190 1.91 19.06 0.82
CA LEU A 190 1.88 17.62 0.56
C LEU A 190 1.00 17.39 -0.68
N ILE A 191 1.63 17.27 -1.84
CA ILE A 191 0.97 16.83 -3.08
C ILE A 191 1.36 15.36 -3.27
N PRO A 192 0.42 14.45 -3.60
CA PRO A 192 0.76 13.11 -4.10
C PRO A 192 1.56 13.26 -5.41
N GLN A 193 2.89 13.38 -5.32
CA GLN A 193 3.74 13.66 -6.47
C GLN A 193 4.57 12.46 -6.95
N ARG A 194 5.02 12.60 -8.21
CA ARG A 194 5.45 11.55 -9.14
C ARG A 194 6.94 11.21 -8.98
N MET A 195 7.25 10.05 -8.41
CA MET A 195 8.60 9.49 -8.50
C MET A 195 8.63 7.97 -8.66
N HIS A 196 9.75 7.54 -9.25
CA HIS A 196 10.16 6.18 -9.56
C HIS A 196 10.40 5.39 -8.29
N LEU A 197 9.76 4.23 -8.18
CA LEU A 197 9.92 3.33 -7.06
C LEU A 197 10.41 1.98 -7.57
N ASP A 198 11.37 1.42 -6.86
CA ASP A 198 11.63 -0.02 -6.90
C ASP A 198 10.61 -0.68 -5.96
N ASP A 199 9.56 -1.28 -6.52
CA ASP A 199 8.57 -2.06 -5.75
C ASP A 199 9.21 -3.30 -5.08
N ASP A 200 10.43 -3.68 -5.50
CA ASP A 200 11.29 -4.69 -4.85
C ASP A 200 11.63 -4.37 -3.38
N VAL A 201 11.32 -3.17 -2.89
CA VAL A 201 11.64 -2.76 -1.53
C VAL A 201 10.58 -3.20 -0.52
N ILE A 202 9.28 -3.12 -0.86
CA ILE A 202 8.20 -3.57 0.06
C ILE A 202 7.87 -5.04 -0.17
N PHE A 203 7.69 -5.41 -1.44
CA PHE A 203 7.42 -6.78 -1.83
C PHE A 203 8.64 -7.25 -2.59
N PRO A 204 9.70 -7.76 -1.91
CA PRO A 204 10.85 -8.28 -2.60
C PRO A 204 10.40 -9.37 -3.57
N THR A 205 10.35 -9.05 -4.86
CA THR A 205 9.97 -10.02 -5.89
C THR A 205 11.15 -10.70 -6.50
N TYR A 206 12.35 -10.27 -6.11
CA TYR A 206 13.59 -10.76 -6.65
C TYR A 206 14.69 -10.65 -5.61
N PRO A 207 15.71 -11.54 -5.67
CA PRO A 207 16.97 -11.30 -5.00
C PRO A 207 17.52 -9.97 -5.52
N ALA A 208 17.60 -8.98 -4.63
CA ALA A 208 18.42 -7.81 -4.90
C ALA A 208 19.84 -8.32 -5.13
N GLU A 209 20.30 -8.12 -6.36
CA GLU A 209 21.67 -8.30 -6.82
C GLU A 209 22.19 -9.74 -6.96
N LYS A 210 22.79 -9.99 -8.15
CA LYS A 210 23.71 -11.07 -8.42
C LYS A 210 24.97 -10.93 -7.56
N THR A 211 24.87 -11.09 -6.25
CA THR A 211 26.03 -11.38 -5.42
C THR A 211 26.34 -12.87 -5.57
N ALA A 212 27.18 -13.19 -6.54
CA ALA A 212 27.85 -14.49 -6.71
C ALA A 212 26.99 -15.74 -6.97
N GLY A 213 26.05 -15.69 -7.92
CA GLY A 213 25.61 -16.88 -8.68
C GLY A 213 24.74 -17.92 -7.97
N LYS A 214 24.23 -17.64 -6.75
CA LYS A 214 23.18 -18.46 -6.13
C LYS A 214 21.84 -17.74 -6.23
N VAL A 215 21.01 -18.19 -7.17
CA VAL A 215 19.58 -17.87 -7.19
C VAL A 215 18.96 -18.54 -5.97
N VAL A 216 18.81 -17.80 -4.88
CA VAL A 216 18.01 -18.27 -3.75
C VAL A 216 16.56 -18.15 -4.19
N ASP A 217 15.95 -19.30 -4.45
CA ASP A 217 14.53 -19.41 -4.73
C ASP A 217 13.76 -19.06 -3.45
N HIS A 218 13.44 -17.77 -3.28
CA HIS A 218 12.52 -17.32 -2.25
C HIS A 218 11.12 -17.71 -2.69
N SER A 219 10.81 -19.01 -2.56
CA SER A 219 9.45 -19.53 -2.47
C SER A 219 8.61 -18.56 -1.64
N SER A 220 7.43 -18.22 -2.17
CA SER A 220 6.52 -17.19 -1.68
C SER A 220 6.67 -16.95 -0.18
N PRO A 221 6.93 -15.71 0.28
CA PRO A 221 7.18 -15.47 1.69
C PRO A 221 6.00 -16.03 2.46
N SER A 222 6.24 -17.09 3.23
CA SER A 222 5.23 -17.81 4.03
C SER A 222 4.40 -16.89 4.93
N MET A 223 4.92 -15.69 5.12
CA MET A 223 4.45 -14.57 5.91
C MET A 223 3.23 -13.87 5.30
N LEU A 224 2.99 -14.00 3.99
CA LEU A 224 1.80 -13.42 3.33
C LEU A 224 0.70 -14.46 3.08
N ASN A 225 0.86 -15.69 3.58
CA ASN A 225 -0.08 -16.80 3.36
C ASN A 225 -1.44 -16.62 4.04
N GLN A 226 -1.63 -15.59 4.85
CA GLN A 226 -2.92 -15.27 5.49
C GLN A 226 -3.62 -14.09 4.80
N ILE A 227 -2.92 -13.37 3.92
CA ILE A 227 -3.48 -12.17 3.29
C ILE A 227 -4.60 -12.57 2.34
N ARG A 228 -5.78 -12.00 2.58
CA ARG A 228 -7.00 -12.18 1.78
C ARG A 228 -7.34 -10.94 0.98
N SER A 229 -6.88 -9.78 1.42
CA SER A 229 -7.18 -8.49 0.80
C SER A 229 -5.96 -7.60 0.71
N ILE A 230 -5.70 -7.06 -0.48
CA ILE A 230 -4.65 -6.05 -0.69
C ILE A 230 -5.25 -4.81 -1.35
N TYR A 231 -4.90 -3.65 -0.83
CA TYR A 231 -5.10 -2.34 -1.45
C TYR A 231 -3.76 -1.66 -1.67
N THR A 232 -3.54 -1.10 -2.86
CA THR A 232 -2.32 -0.35 -3.17
C THR A 232 -2.55 0.73 -4.22
N HIS A 233 -1.64 1.71 -4.32
CA HIS A 233 -1.64 2.68 -5.43
C HIS A 233 -0.72 2.30 -6.60
N ARG A 234 -0.07 1.12 -6.53
CA ARG A 234 0.88 0.62 -7.52
C ARG A 234 0.41 -0.72 -8.09
N PRO A 235 0.87 -1.11 -9.30
CA PRO A 235 0.63 -2.45 -9.82
C PRO A 235 1.23 -3.48 -8.86
N LEU A 236 0.54 -4.60 -8.67
CA LEU A 236 1.07 -5.65 -7.81
C LEU A 236 1.97 -6.59 -8.60
N PRO A 237 3.13 -6.98 -8.05
CA PRO A 237 3.94 -8.02 -8.65
C PRO A 237 3.22 -9.36 -8.71
N TRP A 238 3.54 -10.21 -9.70
CA TRP A 238 2.90 -11.53 -9.85
C TRP A 238 3.11 -12.45 -8.65
N SER A 239 4.24 -12.38 -7.96
CA SER A 239 4.49 -13.21 -6.78
C SER A 239 3.45 -12.95 -5.68
N ILE A 240 3.05 -11.69 -5.50
CA ILE A 240 1.99 -11.29 -4.57
C ILE A 240 0.62 -11.70 -5.09
N MET A 241 0.37 -11.50 -6.38
CA MET A 241 -0.90 -11.89 -7.00
C MET A 241 -1.16 -13.40 -6.96
N ARG A 242 -0.11 -14.22 -6.83
CA ARG A 242 -0.17 -15.69 -6.73
C ARG A 242 -0.35 -16.22 -5.32
N ILE A 243 -0.43 -15.35 -4.30
CA ILE A 243 -0.74 -15.78 -2.93
C ILE A 243 -2.08 -16.53 -2.94
N THR A 244 -2.09 -17.76 -2.42
CA THR A 244 -3.24 -18.66 -2.56
C THR A 244 -4.45 -18.21 -1.76
N THR A 245 -4.24 -17.46 -0.68
CA THR A 245 -5.30 -16.89 0.15
C THR A 245 -5.83 -15.55 -0.35
N LEU A 246 -5.16 -14.93 -1.33
CA LEU A 246 -5.52 -13.60 -1.81
C LEU A 246 -6.77 -13.66 -2.66
N LYS A 247 -7.86 -13.06 -2.15
CA LYS A 247 -9.19 -13.05 -2.79
C LYS A 247 -9.58 -11.69 -3.35
N ASN A 248 -9.18 -10.62 -2.66
CA ASN A 248 -9.61 -9.27 -2.96
C ASN A 248 -8.39 -8.41 -3.28
N VAL A 249 -8.39 -7.82 -4.47
CA VAL A 249 -7.33 -6.92 -4.91
C VAL A 249 -7.95 -5.60 -5.33
N GLU A 250 -7.50 -4.52 -4.70
CA GLU A 250 -7.85 -3.16 -5.08
C GLU A 250 -6.59 -2.38 -5.43
N VAL A 251 -6.54 -1.81 -6.63
CA VAL A 251 -5.42 -1.00 -7.09
C VAL A 251 -5.92 0.36 -7.53
N ALA A 252 -5.42 1.42 -6.91
CA ALA A 252 -5.74 2.79 -7.29
C ALA A 252 -4.54 3.51 -7.91
N LEU A 253 -4.50 3.55 -9.23
CA LEU A 253 -3.45 4.19 -10.01
C LEU A 253 -3.60 5.72 -9.96
N LEU A 254 -3.14 6.29 -8.86
CA LEU A 254 -3.08 7.73 -8.67
C LEU A 254 -1.70 8.22 -9.14
N SER A 255 -1.68 9.17 -10.07
CA SER A 255 -0.52 9.83 -10.68
C SER A 255 0.23 9.07 -11.81
N VAL A 256 0.83 9.87 -12.71
CA VAL A 256 1.53 9.41 -13.92
C VAL A 256 2.95 8.95 -13.56
N TYR A 257 3.16 7.65 -13.75
CA TYR A 257 4.44 6.95 -13.79
C TYR A 257 5.43 7.67 -14.72
N LYS A 258 6.67 7.85 -14.26
CA LYS A 258 7.76 8.31 -15.14
C LYS A 258 8.35 7.09 -15.87
N GLY A 259 9.18 7.29 -16.91
CA GLY A 259 9.66 6.24 -17.82
C GLY A 259 10.19 4.92 -17.24
N SER A 260 10.98 4.91 -16.16
CA SER A 260 11.53 3.68 -15.56
C SER A 260 10.50 2.71 -14.97
N ASP A 261 9.27 3.16 -14.68
CA ASP A 261 8.21 2.24 -14.23
C ASP A 261 7.75 1.32 -15.38
N GLN A 262 7.96 1.74 -16.63
CA GLN A 262 7.64 0.95 -17.81
C GLN A 262 8.57 -0.24 -17.98
N ASP A 263 9.87 -0.03 -17.74
CA ASP A 263 10.86 -1.11 -17.74
C ASP A 263 10.56 -2.11 -16.62
N TRP A 264 10.15 -1.63 -15.45
CA TRP A 264 9.74 -2.50 -14.35
C TRP A 264 8.50 -3.35 -14.71
N ILE A 265 7.44 -2.74 -15.26
CA ILE A 265 6.27 -3.51 -15.71
C ILE A 265 6.68 -4.53 -16.76
N ASN A 266 7.48 -4.14 -17.75
CA ASN A 266 7.91 -5.02 -18.84
C ASN A 266 8.81 -6.18 -18.39
N THR A 267 9.68 -5.96 -17.40
CA THR A 267 10.68 -6.95 -16.97
C THR A 267 10.22 -7.83 -15.81
N LYS A 268 9.46 -7.25 -14.85
CA LYS A 268 9.09 -7.92 -13.59
C LYS A 268 7.63 -8.33 -13.54
N VAL A 269 6.79 -7.63 -14.28
CA VAL A 269 5.33 -7.79 -14.24
C VAL A 269 4.75 -8.30 -15.56
N LEU A 270 5.54 -8.52 -16.60
CA LEU A 270 5.13 -9.23 -17.81
C LEU A 270 5.91 -10.54 -17.95
N GLY A 271 6.04 -11.30 -16.85
CA GLY A 271 6.39 -12.72 -16.92
C GLY A 271 5.32 -13.53 -17.66
N GLN A 272 5.56 -14.83 -17.89
CA GLN A 272 4.56 -15.67 -18.57
C GLN A 272 3.22 -15.61 -17.81
N PRO A 273 2.13 -15.18 -18.49
CA PRO A 273 0.82 -15.11 -17.88
C PRO A 273 0.42 -16.48 -17.37
N GLN A 274 0.14 -16.56 -16.08
CA GLN A 274 -0.41 -17.77 -15.46
C GLN A 274 -1.76 -17.41 -14.84
N PRO A 275 -2.72 -18.35 -14.87
CA PRO A 275 -4.02 -18.11 -14.27
C PRO A 275 -3.88 -17.84 -12.77
N LEU A 276 -4.65 -16.89 -12.27
CA LEU A 276 -4.78 -16.50 -10.88
C LEU A 276 -6.14 -16.97 -10.35
N PRO A 277 -6.28 -18.25 -9.98
CA PRO A 277 -7.57 -18.87 -9.68
C PRO A 277 -8.18 -18.43 -8.35
N ASN A 278 -7.48 -17.65 -7.52
CA ASN A 278 -7.94 -17.34 -6.16
C ASN A 278 -8.62 -15.96 -6.03
N ILE A 279 -8.41 -15.07 -7.00
CA ILE A 279 -8.93 -13.71 -6.94
C ILE A 279 -10.41 -13.70 -7.35
N GLU A 280 -11.26 -13.36 -6.38
CA GLU A 280 -12.72 -13.28 -6.53
C GLU A 280 -13.21 -11.85 -6.75
N THR A 281 -12.48 -10.86 -6.23
CA THR A 281 -12.81 -9.43 -6.34
C THR A 281 -11.63 -8.64 -6.85
N PHE A 282 -11.83 -7.87 -7.91
CA PHE A 282 -10.84 -6.97 -8.49
C PHE A 282 -11.41 -5.57 -8.67
N VAL A 283 -10.79 -4.60 -8.01
CA VAL A 283 -11.16 -3.19 -8.10
C VAL A 283 -9.95 -2.43 -8.66
N ILE A 284 -10.15 -1.71 -9.75
CA ILE A 284 -9.12 -0.84 -10.33
C ILE A 284 -9.65 0.59 -10.36
N THR A 285 -8.91 1.53 -9.79
CA THR A 285 -9.17 2.96 -9.93
C THR A 285 -8.10 3.55 -10.84
N ILE A 286 -8.52 4.13 -11.96
CA ILE A 286 -7.63 4.71 -12.97
C ILE A 286 -7.81 6.24 -12.95
N GLU A 287 -6.72 6.97 -12.80
CA GLU A 287 -6.77 8.43 -12.91
C GLU A 287 -6.90 8.89 -14.37
N GLY A 288 -7.88 9.75 -14.70
CA GLY A 288 -8.18 10.23 -16.05
C GLY A 288 -7.07 11.05 -16.71
N ARG A 289 -6.09 11.55 -15.95
CA ARG A 289 -4.85 12.12 -16.51
C ARG A 289 -4.03 11.09 -17.29
N ILE A 290 -4.28 9.79 -17.09
CA ILE A 290 -3.70 8.68 -17.85
C ILE A 290 -4.34 8.57 -19.25
N HIS A 291 -5.28 9.45 -19.67
CA HIS A 291 -5.94 9.33 -20.98
C HIS A 291 -5.60 10.42 -22.05
N GLY A 292 -4.88 11.53 -21.73
CA GLY A 292 -4.41 12.57 -22.73
C GLY A 292 -3.08 12.55 -23.57
N LYS A 293 -1.96 11.81 -23.32
CA LYS A 293 -0.74 11.64 -24.15
C LYS A 293 -0.11 10.24 -24.05
N ILE A 294 0.22 9.60 -25.18
CA ILE A 294 0.06 8.15 -25.48
C ILE A 294 1.15 7.17 -24.97
N CYS A 295 2.40 7.55 -24.68
CA CYS A 295 3.49 6.54 -24.66
C CYS A 295 3.65 5.71 -23.36
N HIS A 296 3.52 6.28 -22.17
CA HIS A 296 3.73 5.53 -20.90
C HIS A 296 2.52 4.70 -20.45
N ARG A 297 1.46 4.71 -21.25
CA ARG A 297 0.12 4.26 -20.85
C ARG A 297 -0.24 2.93 -21.44
N GLU A 298 0.34 2.62 -22.60
CA GLU A 298 0.13 1.34 -23.23
C GLU A 298 0.63 0.21 -22.34
N THR A 299 1.79 0.33 -21.70
CA THR A 299 2.31 -0.74 -20.83
C THR A 299 1.44 -0.99 -19.59
N ILE A 300 0.98 0.05 -18.89
CA ILE A 300 0.07 -0.12 -17.75
C ILE A 300 -1.26 -0.72 -18.21
N PHE A 301 -1.80 -0.20 -19.31
CA PHE A 301 -3.00 -0.72 -19.92
C PHE A 301 -2.84 -2.20 -20.30
N GLN A 302 -1.73 -2.57 -20.94
CA GLN A 302 -1.39 -3.94 -21.33
C GLN A 302 -1.18 -4.85 -20.12
N TYR A 303 -0.59 -4.34 -19.02
CA TYR A 303 -0.52 -5.08 -17.77
C TYR A 303 -1.91 -5.43 -17.25
N TYR A 304 -2.82 -4.45 -17.14
CA TYR A 304 -4.18 -4.73 -16.66
C TYR A 304 -5.00 -5.56 -17.63
N LYS A 305 -4.82 -5.34 -18.94
CA LYS A 305 -5.40 -6.17 -19.98
C LYS A 305 -4.98 -7.64 -19.80
N THR A 306 -3.68 -7.87 -19.60
CA THR A 306 -3.12 -9.20 -19.34
C THR A 306 -3.67 -9.76 -18.04
N LEU A 307 -3.62 -8.98 -16.96
CA LEU A 307 -4.11 -9.36 -15.64
C LEU A 307 -5.57 -9.79 -15.67
N MET A 308 -6.46 -9.00 -16.26
CA MET A 308 -7.88 -9.33 -16.38
C MET A 308 -8.12 -10.61 -17.18
N GLY A 309 -7.25 -10.93 -18.15
CA GLY A 309 -7.25 -12.19 -18.87
C GLY A 309 -6.80 -13.40 -18.05
N GLN A 310 -6.19 -13.19 -16.89
CA GLN A 310 -5.69 -14.23 -15.98
C GLN A 310 -6.57 -14.45 -14.74
N LEU A 311 -7.79 -13.91 -14.66
CA LEU A 311 -8.65 -14.02 -13.46
C LEU A 311 -9.87 -14.94 -13.70
N PRO A 312 -9.70 -16.28 -13.82
CA PRO A 312 -10.79 -17.18 -14.16
C PRO A 312 -11.88 -17.29 -13.07
N SER A 313 -11.53 -16.99 -11.82
CA SER A 313 -12.44 -17.07 -10.66
C SER A 313 -13.06 -15.73 -10.28
N LEU A 314 -12.84 -14.68 -11.07
CA LEU A 314 -13.34 -13.35 -10.77
C LEU A 314 -14.88 -13.34 -10.76
N LYS A 315 -15.45 -12.91 -9.64
CA LYS A 315 -16.90 -12.75 -9.44
C LYS A 315 -17.30 -11.28 -9.45
N HIS A 316 -16.44 -10.40 -8.95
CA HIS A 316 -16.72 -8.97 -8.82
C HIS A 316 -15.60 -8.15 -9.46
N ALA A 317 -15.96 -7.33 -10.45
CA ALA A 317 -15.05 -6.39 -11.07
C ALA A 317 -15.58 -4.96 -10.90
N THR A 318 -14.72 -4.04 -10.47
CA THR A 318 -15.04 -2.61 -10.42
C THR A 318 -13.94 -1.82 -11.11
N ILE A 319 -14.32 -1.02 -12.10
CA ILE A 319 -13.43 -0.11 -12.82
C ILE A 319 -13.87 1.31 -12.48
N ARG A 320 -13.11 2.00 -11.63
CA ARG A 320 -13.33 3.39 -11.25
C ARG A 320 -12.45 4.30 -12.08
N VAL A 321 -12.97 5.47 -12.45
CA VAL A 321 -12.24 6.52 -13.15
C VAL A 321 -12.26 7.77 -12.30
N ARG A 322 -11.09 8.31 -11.98
CA ARG A 322 -10.95 9.50 -11.14
C ARG A 322 -10.29 10.64 -11.89
N VAL A 323 -10.83 11.85 -11.89
CA VAL A 323 -10.08 13.01 -12.36
C VAL A 323 -9.09 13.44 -11.28
N ALA A 324 -7.86 13.76 -11.70
CA ALA A 324 -6.82 14.27 -10.81
C ALA A 324 -7.26 15.61 -10.19
N ASP A 325 -7.40 15.66 -8.87
CA ASP A 325 -7.81 16.86 -8.13
C ASP A 325 -6.80 18.03 -8.24
N ASP A 326 -5.56 17.74 -8.65
CA ASP A 326 -4.51 18.75 -8.85
C ASP A 326 -4.93 19.89 -9.80
N ALA A 327 -5.80 19.60 -10.78
CA ALA A 327 -6.30 20.59 -11.71
C ALA A 327 -7.17 21.68 -11.05
N PHE A 328 -7.76 21.39 -9.88
CA PHE A 328 -8.54 22.36 -9.10
C PHE A 328 -7.68 23.16 -8.11
N ARG A 329 -6.50 22.66 -7.72
CA ARG A 329 -5.64 23.31 -6.73
C ARG A 329 -4.68 24.33 -7.32
N GLU A 330 -4.23 24.14 -8.55
CA GLU A 330 -3.52 25.19 -9.28
C GLU A 330 -4.54 26.27 -9.66
N ARG A 331 -4.48 27.42 -8.99
CA ARG A 331 -5.36 28.60 -9.11
C ARG A 331 -5.31 29.27 -10.50
N ARG A 332 -5.37 28.51 -11.59
CA ARG A 332 -5.55 29.03 -12.94
C ARG A 332 -6.95 28.64 -13.39
N PRO A 333 -7.89 29.60 -13.50
CA PRO A 333 -9.26 29.36 -13.97
C PRO A 333 -9.32 29.08 -15.48
N ALA A 334 -8.25 28.56 -16.09
CA ALA A 334 -8.34 28.06 -17.44
C ALA A 334 -9.21 26.81 -17.40
N PRO A 335 -10.31 26.73 -18.18
CA PRO A 335 -11.05 25.49 -18.32
C PRO A 335 -10.07 24.47 -18.90
N LEU A 336 -9.55 23.59 -18.04
CA LEU A 336 -8.82 22.42 -18.49
C LEU A 336 -9.83 21.56 -19.23
N ILE A 337 -9.91 21.76 -20.55
CA ILE A 337 -10.58 20.86 -21.46
C ILE A 337 -9.75 19.59 -21.41
N PHE A 338 -10.10 18.70 -20.48
CA PHE A 338 -9.58 17.35 -20.50
C PHE A 338 -10.03 16.73 -21.83
N PRO A 339 -9.12 16.05 -22.56
CA PRO A 339 -9.56 15.24 -23.68
C PRO A 339 -10.60 14.27 -23.14
N PRO A 340 -11.77 14.15 -23.79
CA PRO A 340 -12.83 13.34 -23.27
C PRO A 340 -12.31 11.92 -23.07
N VAL A 341 -12.54 11.36 -21.87
CA VAL A 341 -12.18 9.98 -21.60
C VAL A 341 -13.07 9.12 -22.49
N SER A 342 -12.45 8.45 -23.46
CA SER A 342 -13.21 7.61 -24.39
C SER A 342 -13.60 6.30 -23.74
N TYR A 343 -14.87 5.93 -23.84
CA TYR A 343 -15.34 4.61 -23.44
C TYR A 343 -14.61 3.46 -24.14
N ILE A 344 -14.05 3.70 -25.32
CA ILE A 344 -13.30 2.71 -26.12
C ILE A 344 -12.17 2.07 -25.30
N SER A 345 -11.50 2.84 -24.44
CA SER A 345 -10.46 2.30 -23.57
C SER A 345 -10.99 1.29 -22.55
N PHE A 346 -12.18 1.54 -21.98
CA PHE A 346 -12.81 0.63 -21.05
C PHE A 346 -13.36 -0.61 -21.75
N ALA A 347 -13.99 -0.44 -22.92
CA ALA A 347 -14.42 -1.54 -23.75
C ALA A 347 -13.27 -2.50 -24.05
N ARG A 348 -12.09 -1.96 -24.42
CA ARG A 348 -10.88 -2.77 -24.67
C ARG A 348 -10.36 -3.51 -23.43
N LEU A 349 -10.50 -2.95 -22.22
CA LEU A 349 -10.17 -3.68 -20.99
C LEU A 349 -11.16 -4.80 -20.74
N LEU A 350 -12.47 -4.51 -20.89
CA LEU A 350 -13.52 -5.52 -20.78
C LEU A 350 -13.37 -6.63 -21.82
N ASP A 351 -12.83 -6.29 -23.00
CA ASP A 351 -12.63 -7.25 -24.07
C ASP A 351 -11.71 -8.41 -23.69
N CYS A 352 -10.87 -8.18 -22.67
CA CYS A 352 -9.84 -9.11 -22.26
C CYS A 352 -10.19 -9.84 -20.96
N VAL A 353 -11.34 -9.54 -20.36
CA VAL A 353 -11.78 -10.21 -19.12
C VAL A 353 -12.19 -11.63 -19.47
N ASN A 354 -11.36 -12.58 -19.05
CA ASN A 354 -11.62 -14.01 -19.23
C ASN A 354 -12.17 -14.63 -17.94
N SER A 355 -13.35 -14.17 -17.54
CA SER A 355 -13.96 -14.51 -16.26
C SER A 355 -15.40 -15.01 -16.47
N PRO A 356 -15.60 -16.30 -16.80
CA PRO A 356 -16.94 -16.87 -17.00
C PRO A 356 -17.80 -16.84 -15.72
N ASN A 357 -17.16 -16.61 -14.57
CA ASN A 357 -17.78 -16.52 -13.26
C ASN A 357 -18.14 -15.10 -12.84
N LEU A 358 -17.97 -14.09 -13.71
CA LEU A 358 -18.25 -12.71 -13.36
C LEU A 358 -19.75 -12.51 -13.07
N GLU A 359 -20.06 -12.13 -11.84
CA GLU A 359 -21.43 -11.90 -11.35
C GLU A 359 -21.77 -10.42 -11.27
N THR A 360 -20.79 -9.59 -10.91
CA THR A 360 -20.94 -8.14 -10.76
C THR A 360 -19.88 -7.39 -11.56
N LEU A 361 -20.32 -6.46 -12.40
CA LEU A 361 -19.46 -5.51 -13.11
C LEU A 361 -19.91 -4.08 -12.83
N VAL A 362 -19.01 -3.29 -12.25
CA VAL A 362 -19.23 -1.87 -11.97
C VAL A 362 -18.24 -1.04 -12.79
N ILE A 363 -18.77 -0.06 -13.52
CA ILE A 363 -18.00 0.95 -14.24
C ILE A 363 -18.42 2.30 -13.66
N ASP A 364 -17.51 2.91 -12.92
CA ASP A 364 -17.76 4.10 -12.12
C ASP A 364 -16.88 5.28 -12.60
N PRO A 365 -17.39 6.12 -13.51
CA PRO A 365 -16.77 7.37 -13.91
C PRO A 365 -17.32 8.57 -13.13
N THR A 366 -17.96 8.40 -11.97
CA THR A 366 -18.63 9.49 -11.23
C THR A 366 -17.71 10.68 -10.88
N ASN A 367 -16.40 10.46 -10.87
CA ASN A 367 -15.40 11.51 -10.63
C ASN A 367 -14.90 12.20 -11.93
N VAL A 368 -15.54 11.97 -13.08
CA VAL A 368 -15.15 12.56 -14.38
C VAL A 368 -16.12 13.66 -14.80
N VAL A 369 -15.80 14.90 -14.45
CA VAL A 369 -16.65 16.09 -14.72
C VAL A 369 -16.87 16.35 -16.22
N SER A 370 -15.93 15.95 -17.08
CA SER A 370 -16.04 16.07 -18.54
C SER A 370 -16.82 14.89 -19.14
N GLY A 371 -17.84 15.18 -19.96
CA GLY A 371 -18.66 14.15 -20.61
C GLY A 371 -17.83 13.05 -21.26
N LEU A 372 -18.19 11.80 -20.97
CA LEU A 372 -17.62 10.63 -21.62
C LEU A 372 -18.10 10.60 -23.08
N THR A 373 -17.17 10.44 -24.03
CA THR A 373 -17.51 10.39 -25.47
C THR A 373 -17.17 9.03 -26.06
N GLY A 374 -18.00 8.53 -26.96
CA GLY A 374 -17.73 7.34 -27.77
C GLY A 374 -18.80 6.25 -27.66
N ASP A 375 -18.84 5.39 -28.67
CA ASP A 375 -19.77 4.25 -28.78
C ASP A 375 -19.33 3.16 -27.79
N GLY A 376 -19.73 3.34 -26.53
CA GLY A 376 -18.90 2.89 -25.43
C GLY A 376 -18.95 1.42 -25.04
N PHE A 377 -20.06 0.73 -25.28
CA PHE A 377 -20.17 -0.70 -25.07
C PHE A 377 -21.24 -1.23 -26.02
N THR A 378 -20.91 -2.23 -26.84
CA THR A 378 -21.91 -2.95 -27.61
C THR A 378 -22.53 -4.02 -26.73
N SER A 379 -23.79 -4.40 -27.00
CA SER A 379 -24.44 -5.54 -26.33
C SER A 379 -23.58 -6.81 -26.42
N SER A 380 -22.85 -6.98 -27.53
CA SER A 380 -21.90 -8.07 -27.73
C SER A 380 -20.75 -8.12 -26.72
N SER A 381 -20.35 -6.98 -26.14
CA SER A 381 -19.28 -6.95 -25.14
C SER A 381 -19.63 -7.70 -23.85
N PHE A 382 -20.92 -7.91 -23.56
CA PHE A 382 -21.38 -8.53 -22.32
C PHE A 382 -21.83 -9.99 -22.48
N HIS A 383 -22.05 -10.48 -23.70
CA HIS A 383 -22.43 -11.89 -23.93
C HIS A 383 -21.40 -12.91 -23.42
N ARG A 384 -20.14 -12.49 -23.23
CA ARG A 384 -19.07 -13.33 -22.69
C ARG A 384 -19.18 -13.59 -21.18
N PHE A 385 -20.08 -12.90 -20.47
CA PHE A 385 -20.29 -13.03 -19.03
C PHE A 385 -21.64 -13.71 -18.75
N PRO A 386 -21.76 -15.04 -18.95
CA PRO A 386 -23.04 -15.74 -18.85
C PRO A 386 -23.66 -15.71 -17.44
N LYS A 387 -22.86 -15.41 -16.41
CA LYS A 387 -23.28 -15.33 -15.00
C LYS A 387 -23.47 -13.90 -14.49
N LEU A 388 -23.39 -12.89 -15.36
CA LEU A 388 -23.51 -11.50 -14.96
C LEU A 388 -24.92 -11.20 -14.44
N LYS A 389 -25.04 -10.91 -13.15
CA LYS A 389 -26.29 -10.56 -12.47
C LYS A 389 -26.46 -9.05 -12.31
N THR A 390 -25.35 -8.35 -12.07
CA THR A 390 -25.35 -6.92 -11.80
C THR A 390 -24.39 -6.21 -12.73
N LEU A 391 -24.95 -5.32 -13.55
CA LEU A 391 -24.20 -4.37 -14.37
C LEU A 391 -24.55 -2.96 -13.91
N SER A 392 -23.55 -2.24 -13.40
CA SER A 392 -23.72 -0.85 -12.98
C SER A 392 -22.75 0.02 -13.76
N ILE A 393 -23.29 0.78 -14.71
CA ILE A 393 -22.53 1.79 -15.46
C ILE A 393 -23.05 3.13 -14.99
N TYR A 394 -22.29 3.81 -14.15
CA TYR A 394 -22.68 5.13 -13.68
C TYR A 394 -22.44 6.12 -14.82
N CYS A 395 -23.49 6.68 -15.39
CA CYS A 395 -23.37 7.82 -16.30
C CYS A 395 -23.60 9.09 -15.49
N LEU A 396 -22.67 10.05 -15.58
CA LEU A 396 -22.99 11.42 -15.18
C LEU A 396 -24.02 11.95 -16.19
N HIS A 397 -25.30 11.78 -15.88
CA HIS A 397 -26.33 12.59 -16.51
C HIS A 397 -26.05 14.03 -16.13
N GLN A 398 -25.46 14.79 -17.05
CA GLN A 398 -25.66 16.22 -17.05
C GLN A 398 -27.15 16.44 -17.27
N LEU A 399 -27.90 16.59 -16.18
CA LEU A 399 -29.14 17.35 -16.19
C LEU A 399 -28.76 18.76 -16.67
N ARG A 400 -28.89 19.01 -17.97
CA ARG A 400 -28.91 20.34 -18.54
C ARG A 400 -30.35 20.70 -18.86
#